data_AF-A0A2M6Y134-F1
#
_entry.id   AF-A0A2M6Y134-F1
#
_cell.length_a   1.000
_cell.length_b   1.000
_cell.length_c   1.000
_cell.angle_alpha   90.00
_cell.angle_beta   90.00
_cell.angle_gamma   90.00
#
_symmetry.space_group_name_H-M   'P 1'
#
loop_
_entity.id
_entity.type
_entity.pdbx_description
1 polymer ?
#
loop_
_entity_poly.entity_id
_entity_poly.type
_entity_poly.pdbx_seq_one_letter_code
_entity_poly.pdbx_strand_id
1 'polypeptide(L)'
;MPLMLSYLLPIFIDLSTANFGIKLLLYSIPFTHAFMAPQNMIMGNTAQVLYGIAYQAAVFTVFVTLAARLFSGDALLTLRFRFPGGRT
;
A
#
# COMPACT_ATOMS: atom_id res chain seq x y z
N MET A 1 4.69 12.69 -2.16
CA MET A 1 5.97 12.05 -2.54
C MET A 1 6.38 10.78 -1.76
N PRO A 2 5.50 10.02 -1.05
CA PRO A 2 5.94 8.77 -0.37
C PRO A 2 6.05 7.56 -1.33
N LEU A 3 5.33 7.58 -2.47
CA LEU A 3 5.33 6.49 -3.45
C LEU A 3 6.72 6.25 -4.06
N MET A 4 7.51 7.31 -4.24
CA MET A 4 8.88 7.20 -4.76
C MET A 4 9.80 6.46 -3.78
N LEU A 5 9.61 6.62 -2.47
CA LEU A 5 10.43 5.93 -1.48
C LEU A 5 10.21 4.42 -1.51
N SER A 6 8.94 3.98 -1.66
CA SER A 6 8.61 2.56 -1.81
C SER A 6 9.10 1.96 -3.13
N TYR A 7 9.26 2.77 -4.18
CA TYR A 7 9.79 2.34 -5.48
C TYR A 7 11.32 2.22 -5.50
N LEU A 8 12.03 3.15 -4.86
CA LEU A 8 13.49 3.18 -4.90
C LEU A 8 14.11 2.04 -4.08
N LEU A 9 13.49 1.68 -2.95
CA LEU A 9 14.04 0.67 -2.04
C LEU A 9 14.27 -0.70 -2.70
N PRO A 10 13.32 -1.31 -3.43
CA PRO A 10 13.53 -2.61 -4.09
C PRO A 10 14.49 -2.58 -5.28
N ILE A 11 14.81 -1.40 -5.82
CA ILE A 11 15.81 -1.24 -6.91
C ILE A 11 17.22 -1.25 -6.35
N PHE A 12 17.43 -0.63 -5.18
CA PHE A 12 18.74 -0.60 -4.51
C PHE A 12 19.00 -1.81 -3.63
N ILE A 13 17.95 -2.52 -3.21
CA ILE A 13 18.03 -3.70 -2.35
C ILE A 13 17.55 -4.91 -3.15
N ASP A 14 18.49 -5.79 -3.48
CA ASP A 14 18.14 -7.09 -4.04
C ASP A 14 17.51 -7.97 -2.95
N LEU A 15 16.19 -8.17 -3.05
CA LEU A 15 15.44 -9.01 -2.13
C LEU A 15 15.88 -10.47 -2.17
N SER A 16 16.62 -10.95 -3.15
CA SER A 16 17.11 -12.34 -3.14
C SER A 16 18.23 -12.52 -2.12
N THR A 17 19.13 -11.54 -2.02
CA THR A 17 20.34 -11.57 -1.17
C THR A 17 20.16 -10.87 0.18
N ALA A 18 19.07 -10.13 0.38
CA ALA A 18 18.79 -9.45 1.64
C ALA A 18 18.60 -10.41 2.84
N ASN A 19 18.99 -9.93 4.03
CA ASN A 19 18.76 -10.63 5.30
C ASN A 19 17.25 -10.81 5.56
N PHE A 20 16.88 -11.88 6.29
CA PHE A 20 15.49 -12.24 6.56
C PHE A 20 14.67 -11.10 7.16
N GLY A 21 15.23 -10.33 8.11
CA GLY A 21 14.53 -9.20 8.72
C GLY A 21 14.19 -8.08 7.71
N ILE A 22 15.09 -7.80 6.77
CA ILE A 22 14.88 -6.77 5.74
C ILE A 22 13.83 -7.26 4.74
N LYS A 23 13.89 -8.53 4.33
CA LYS A 23 12.86 -9.17 3.50
C LYS A 23 11.47 -9.03 4.11
N LEU A 24 11.34 -9.32 5.41
CA LEU A 24 10.06 -9.23 6.11
C LEU A 24 9.51 -7.80 6.12
N LEU A 25 10.36 -6.81 6.41
CA LEU A 25 9.97 -5.40 6.40
C LEU A 25 9.54 -4.94 5.00
N LEU A 26 10.29 -5.29 3.95
CA LEU A 26 9.96 -4.86 2.60
C LEU A 26 8.71 -5.56 2.06
N TYR A 27 8.52 -6.86 2.32
CA TYR A 27 7.31 -7.58 1.93
C TYR A 27 6.05 -7.11 2.67
N SER A 28 6.19 -6.52 3.88
CA SER A 28 5.05 -5.91 4.57
C SER A 28 4.46 -4.70 3.82
N ILE A 29 5.28 -4.02 3.01
CA ILE A 29 4.85 -2.89 2.19
C ILE A 29 4.10 -3.45 0.96
N PRO A 30 2.80 -3.15 0.79
CA PRO A 30 1.99 -3.76 -0.27
C PRO A 30 2.56 -3.56 -1.67
N PHE A 31 3.04 -2.34 -1.95
CA PHE A 31 3.55 -1.98 -3.26
C PHE A 31 4.84 -2.72 -3.65
N THR A 32 5.58 -3.30 -2.70
CA THR A 32 6.78 -4.10 -3.00
C THR A 32 6.44 -5.27 -3.91
N HIS A 33 5.31 -5.95 -3.70
CA HIS A 33 4.89 -7.08 -4.53
C HIS A 33 4.56 -6.66 -5.97
N ALA A 34 3.97 -5.49 -6.17
CA ALA A 34 3.66 -4.96 -7.49
C ALA A 34 4.94 -4.56 -8.25
N PHE A 35 5.91 -3.95 -7.57
CA PHE A 35 7.18 -3.54 -8.19
C PHE A 35 8.10 -4.72 -8.52
N MET A 36 8.04 -5.81 -7.75
CA MET A 36 8.81 -7.03 -8.04
C MET A 36 8.16 -7.93 -9.11
N ALA A 37 6.92 -7.65 -9.53
CA ALA A 37 6.21 -8.49 -10.48
C ALA A 37 6.89 -8.60 -11.87
N PRO A 38 7.38 -7.52 -12.50
CA PRO A 38 8.06 -7.61 -13.79
C PRO A 38 9.32 -8.47 -13.72
N GLN A 39 10.13 -8.27 -12.67
CA GLN A 39 11.34 -9.07 -12.44
C GLN A 39 10.99 -10.56 -12.23
N ASN A 40 10.00 -10.85 -11.38
CA ASN A 40 9.57 -12.24 -11.14
C ASN A 40 8.98 -12.90 -12.39
N MET A 41 8.27 -12.15 -13.25
CA MET A 41 7.78 -12.65 -14.54
C MET A 41 8.92 -13.03 -15.48
N ILE A 42 9.94 -12.17 -15.60
CA ILE A 42 11.12 -12.42 -16.43
C ILE A 42 11.92 -13.63 -15.89
N MET A 43 11.99 -13.79 -14.57
CA MET A 43 12.65 -14.91 -13.91
C MET A 43 11.82 -16.21 -13.90
N GLY A 44 10.62 -16.21 -14.51
CA GLY A 44 9.73 -17.39 -14.56
C GLY A 44 9.04 -17.73 -13.24
N ASN A 45 9.13 -16.87 -12.22
CA ASN A 45 8.53 -17.07 -10.91
C ASN A 45 7.09 -16.51 -10.84
N THR A 46 6.19 -17.15 -11.57
CA THR A 46 4.78 -16.74 -11.69
C THR A 46 4.03 -16.86 -10.36
N ALA A 47 4.40 -17.82 -9.51
CA ALA A 47 3.78 -18.06 -8.22
C ALA A 47 3.90 -16.83 -7.30
N GLN A 48 5.08 -16.21 -7.24
CA GLN A 48 5.32 -15.04 -6.40
C GLN A 48 4.49 -13.83 -6.82
N VAL A 49 4.17 -13.71 -8.12
CA VAL A 49 3.29 -12.65 -8.62
C VAL A 49 1.83 -12.91 -8.27
N LEU A 50 1.37 -14.16 -8.35
CA LEU A 50 0.00 -14.51 -7.95
C LEU A 50 -0.24 -14.25 -6.46
N TYR A 51 0.73 -14.58 -5.60
CA TYR A 51 0.69 -14.20 -4.17
C TYR A 51 0.65 -12.68 -3.98
N GLY A 52 1.45 -11.94 -4.75
CA GLY A 52 1.43 -10.48 -4.74
C GLY A 52 0.06 -9.89 -5.11
N ILE A 53 -0.60 -10.44 -6.12
CA ILE A 53 -1.95 -10.04 -6.55
C ILE A 53 -2.96 -10.29 -5.43
N ALA A 54 -2.93 -11.48 -4.82
CA ALA A 54 -3.82 -11.83 -3.72
C ALA A 54 -3.63 -10.91 -2.51
N TYR A 55 -2.39 -10.60 -2.14
CA TYR A 55 -2.06 -9.66 -1.06
C TYR A 55 -2.60 -8.25 -1.36
N GLN A 56 -2.35 -7.74 -2.57
CA GLN A 56 -2.79 -6.43 -3.00
C GLN A 56 -4.33 -6.31 -2.98
N ALA A 57 -5.03 -7.35 -3.44
CA ALA A 57 -6.49 -7.42 -3.41
C ALA A 57 -7.03 -7.39 -1.97
N ALA A 58 -6.44 -8.17 -1.06
CA ALA A 58 -6.84 -8.19 0.34
C ALA A 58 -6.67 -6.81 1.00
N VAL A 59 -5.51 -6.17 0.80
CA VAL A 59 -5.23 -4.83 1.33
C VAL A 59 -6.23 -3.82 0.76
N PHE A 60 -6.48 -3.85 -0.55
CA PHE A 60 -7.47 -2.98 -1.19
C PHE A 60 -8.86 -3.14 -0.57
N THR A 61 -9.34 -4.38 -0.40
CA THR A 61 -10.64 -4.65 0.23
C THR A 61 -10.70 -4.10 1.65
N VAL A 62 -9.65 -4.25 2.46
CA VAL A 62 -9.60 -3.70 3.81
C VAL A 62 -9.70 -2.16 3.79
N PHE A 63 -8.91 -1.49 2.95
CA PHE A 63 -8.95 -0.02 2.89
C PHE A 63 -10.26 0.52 2.33
N VAL A 64 -10.83 -0.11 1.31
CA VAL A 64 -12.13 0.29 0.74
C VAL A 64 -13.25 0.10 1.76
N THR A 65 -13.27 -1.01 2.48
CA THR A 65 -14.30 -1.25 3.51
C THR A 65 -14.16 -0.28 4.68
N LEU A 66 -12.94 0.04 5.11
CA LEU A 66 -12.67 1.07 6.12
C LEU A 66 -13.10 2.45 5.64
N ALA A 67 -12.74 2.83 4.41
CA ALA A 67 -13.14 4.10 3.82
C ALA A 67 -14.67 4.19 3.70
N ALA A 68 -15.31 3.15 3.16
CA ALA A 68 -16.77 3.10 3.04
C ALA A 68 -17.45 3.27 4.40
N ARG A 69 -16.94 2.62 5.46
CA ARG A 69 -17.44 2.80 6.83
C ARG A 69 -17.20 4.20 7.37
N LEU A 70 -16.03 4.78 7.12
CA LEU A 70 -15.68 6.14 7.54
C LEU A 70 -16.57 7.19 6.87
N PHE A 71 -16.86 7.01 5.57
CA PHE A 71 -17.70 7.93 4.79
C PHE A 71 -19.20 7.72 4.99
N SER A 72 -19.64 6.51 5.35
CA SER A 72 -21.04 6.20 5.65
C SER A 72 -21.46 6.66 7.05
N GLY A 73 -20.50 6.99 7.92
CA GLY A 73 -20.79 7.71 9.15
C GLY A 73 -21.18 9.15 8.82
N ASP A 74 -22.43 9.52 9.11
CA ASP A 74 -22.99 10.88 8.91
C ASP A 74 -22.09 12.03 9.43
N ALA A 75 -21.11 11.74 10.28
CA ALA A 75 -20.07 12.63 10.76
C ALA A 75 -19.35 13.41 9.63
N LEU A 76 -19.15 12.81 8.45
CA LEU A 76 -18.49 13.48 7.32
C LEU A 76 -19.41 14.48 6.59
N LEU A 77 -20.72 14.23 6.57
CA LEU A 77 -21.74 15.15 6.02
C LEU A 77 -22.12 16.27 7.00
N THR A 78 -21.99 16.03 8.31
CA THR A 78 -22.23 17.05 9.36
C THR A 78 -20.98 17.81 9.76
N LEU A 79 -19.81 17.56 9.13
CA LEU A 79 -18.60 18.34 9.33
C LEU A 79 -18.74 19.74 8.69
N ARG A 80 -19.79 20.47 9.04
CA ARG A 80 -19.86 21.92 8.91
C ARG A 80 -18.76 22.46 9.82
N PHE A 81 -17.61 22.80 9.23
CA PHE A 81 -16.63 23.68 9.84
C PHE A 81 -17.34 24.99 10.23
N ARG A 82 -17.89 25.06 11.46
CA ARG A 82 -18.22 26.33 12.08
C ARG A 82 -16.89 26.98 12.42
N PHE A 83 -16.39 27.83 11.52
CA PHE A 83 -15.33 28.77 11.82
C PHE A 83 -15.85 29.69 12.95
N PRO A 84 -15.37 29.55 14.20
CA PRO A 84 -15.83 30.39 15.30
C PRO A 84 -14.98 31.65 15.27
N GLY A 85 -15.32 32.59 14.39
CA GLY A 85 -14.51 33.79 14.22
C GLY A 85 -14.95 34.66 13.06
N GLY A 86 -16.13 35.26 13.18
CA GLY A 86 -16.66 36.23 12.23
C GLY A 86 -17.63 37.17 12.96
N ARG A 87 -17.14 37.82 14.01
CA ARG A 87 -17.79 38.98 14.63
C ARG A 87 -16.84 40.16 14.47
N THR A 88 -16.98 40.86 13.36
CA THR A 88 -16.80 42.31 13.15
C THR A 88 -17.24 42.63 11.74
#